data_AF-A0AAQ3EU30-F1
#
_entry.id   AF-A0AAQ3EU30-F1
#
_cell.length_a   1.000
_cell.length_b   1.000
_cell.length_c   1.000
_cell.angle_alpha   90.00
_cell.angle_beta   90.00
_cell.angle_gamma   90.00
#
_symmetry.space_group_name_H-M   'P 1'
#
loop_
_entity.id
_entity.type
_entity.pdbx_description
1 polymer ?
#
loop_
_entity_poly.entity_id
_entity_poly.type
_entity_poly.pdbx_seq_one_letter_code
_entity_poly.pdbx_strand_id
1 'polypeptide(L)'
;MHLLDRIVRFLEKWGIMIFLFIATLVLLCLLYFHRDLTLNTFKFFLNEKEGAFLTIAGIFIGIYFAIFSFFIGIKPDSVMADLDDEDILTLVKYLRHSFVGSFVYIFLTLLNFPFLTGVFKICFYFILFVSLLYMLLSALKVGIYMYITFKADVANLKDNVESAREESIKLQRMLNLFEDFLEEEKRKERESRNERIRNNDSD
;
A
#
# COMPACT_ATOMS: atom_id res chain seq x y z
N MET A 1 -11.61 -15.83 -13.29
CA MET A 1 -11.28 -14.40 -13.11
C MET A 1 -12.48 -13.56 -12.63
N HIS A 2 -13.69 -13.71 -13.19
CA HIS A 2 -14.83 -12.81 -12.99
C HIS A 2 -15.53 -12.82 -11.60
N LEU A 3 -15.37 -13.88 -10.80
CA LEU A 3 -16.00 -14.00 -9.46
C LEU A 3 -15.16 -13.35 -8.35
N LEU A 4 -13.85 -13.53 -8.40
CA LEU A 4 -12.91 -12.93 -7.44
C LEU A 4 -12.98 -11.39 -7.52
N ASP A 5 -13.05 -10.88 -8.74
CA ASP A 5 -13.14 -9.46 -9.03
C ASP A 5 -14.47 -8.82 -8.59
N ARG A 6 -15.55 -9.62 -8.58
CA ARG A 6 -16.86 -9.21 -8.09
C ARG A 6 -16.92 -9.27 -6.56
N ILE A 7 -16.31 -10.28 -5.95
CA ILE A 7 -16.22 -10.41 -4.48
C ILE A 7 -15.35 -9.29 -3.90
N VAL A 8 -14.21 -8.98 -4.53
CA VAL A 8 -13.32 -7.89 -4.12
C VAL A 8 -14.06 -6.56 -4.18
N ARG A 9 -14.72 -6.23 -5.30
CA ARG A 9 -15.55 -5.01 -5.42
C ARG A 9 -16.71 -4.96 -4.43
N PHE A 10 -17.27 -6.11 -4.04
CA PHE A 10 -18.35 -6.19 -3.05
C PHE A 10 -17.81 -5.96 -1.62
N LEU A 11 -16.69 -6.59 -1.28
CA LEU A 11 -15.98 -6.41 -0.01
C LEU A 11 -15.45 -4.97 0.13
N GLU A 12 -15.05 -4.38 -0.99
CA GLU A 12 -14.53 -3.04 -1.10
C GLU A 12 -15.57 -1.98 -0.73
N LYS A 13 -16.80 -2.14 -1.25
CA LYS A 13 -17.88 -1.16 -1.14
C LYS A 13 -18.76 -1.37 0.08
N TRP A 14 -18.98 -2.61 0.49
CA TRP A 14 -19.94 -2.96 1.55
C TRP A 14 -19.33 -3.74 2.71
N GLY A 15 -18.12 -4.28 2.59
CA GLY A 15 -17.55 -5.18 3.60
C GLY A 15 -17.46 -4.58 5.00
N ILE A 16 -16.97 -3.34 5.10
CA ILE A 16 -16.84 -2.65 6.40
C ILE A 16 -18.22 -2.30 6.95
N MET A 17 -19.14 -1.79 6.12
CA MET A 17 -20.51 -1.40 6.51
C MET A 17 -21.37 -2.60 6.94
N ILE A 18 -21.38 -3.68 6.16
CA ILE A 18 -22.12 -4.91 6.46
C ILE A 18 -21.58 -5.54 7.74
N PHE A 19 -20.26 -5.54 7.93
CA PHE A 19 -19.68 -6.15 9.13
C PHE A 19 -19.90 -5.30 10.38
N LEU A 20 -19.84 -3.95 10.28
CA LEU A 20 -20.23 -3.04 11.37
C LEU A 20 -21.71 -3.19 11.72
N PHE A 21 -22.56 -3.37 10.70
CA PHE A 21 -23.99 -3.65 10.88
C PHE A 21 -24.22 -5.01 11.57
N ILE A 22 -23.49 -6.06 11.18
CA ILE A 22 -23.56 -7.36 11.86
C ILE A 22 -23.04 -7.27 13.29
N ALA A 23 -21.92 -6.58 13.54
CA ALA A 23 -21.37 -6.39 14.88
C ALA A 23 -22.31 -5.62 15.81
N THR A 24 -22.99 -4.59 15.29
CA THR A 24 -24.00 -3.82 16.03
C THR A 24 -25.28 -4.62 16.25
N LEU A 25 -25.71 -5.44 15.29
CA LEU A 25 -26.87 -6.33 15.41
C LEU A 25 -26.63 -7.47 16.40
N VAL A 26 -25.42 -8.05 16.39
CA VAL A 26 -24.97 -9.04 17.39
C VAL A 26 -24.92 -8.41 18.78
N LEU A 27 -24.44 -7.18 18.92
CA LEU A 27 -24.50 -6.44 20.20
C LEU A 27 -25.94 -6.23 20.66
N LEU A 28 -26.84 -5.77 19.79
CA LEU A 28 -28.25 -5.55 20.14
C LEU A 28 -28.89 -6.85 20.65
N CYS A 29 -28.60 -7.97 19.98
CA CYS A 29 -29.10 -9.29 20.33
C CYS A 29 -28.49 -9.79 21.67
N LEU A 30 -27.19 -9.59 21.90
CA LEU A 30 -26.51 -9.97 23.15
C LEU A 30 -26.99 -9.16 24.36
N LEU A 31 -27.19 -7.85 24.17
CA LEU A 31 -27.63 -6.93 25.22
C LEU A 31 -29.10 -7.17 25.60
N TYR A 32 -29.89 -7.67 24.65
CA TYR A 32 -31.28 -8.09 24.86
C TYR A 32 -31.39 -9.45 25.59
N PHE A 33 -30.46 -10.39 25.39
CA PHE A 33 -30.63 -11.78 25.84
C PHE A 33 -29.91 -12.14 27.15
N HIS A 34 -28.68 -11.65 27.43
CA HIS A 34 -27.97 -12.03 28.67
C HIS A 34 -26.88 -11.02 29.07
N ARG A 35 -27.13 -10.27 30.14
CA ARG A 35 -26.29 -9.14 30.59
C ARG A 35 -25.02 -9.56 31.34
N ASP A 36 -25.02 -10.69 32.06
CA ASP A 36 -23.90 -11.07 32.94
C ASP A 36 -22.93 -12.12 32.34
N LEU A 37 -23.45 -13.13 31.61
CA LEU A 37 -22.61 -14.22 31.09
C LEU A 37 -21.67 -13.78 29.95
N THR A 38 -22.12 -12.78 29.19
CA THR A 38 -21.43 -12.26 28.01
C THR A 38 -20.29 -11.33 28.39
N LEU A 39 -20.47 -10.52 29.45
CA LEU A 39 -19.42 -9.66 29.97
C LEU A 39 -18.21 -10.42 30.49
N ASN A 40 -18.45 -11.50 31.22
CA ASN A 40 -17.36 -12.30 31.75
C ASN A 40 -16.57 -12.99 30.63
N THR A 41 -17.27 -13.50 29.61
CA THR A 41 -16.63 -14.16 28.47
C THR A 41 -15.80 -13.19 27.62
N PHE A 42 -16.36 -12.01 27.28
CA PHE A 42 -15.63 -11.00 26.51
C PHE A 42 -14.47 -10.40 27.29
N LYS A 43 -14.68 -10.08 28.57
CA LYS A 43 -13.63 -9.57 29.45
C LYS A 43 -12.51 -10.59 29.62
N PHE A 44 -12.83 -11.87 29.78
CA PHE A 44 -11.85 -12.95 29.89
C PHE A 44 -11.05 -13.09 28.59
N PHE A 45 -11.73 -13.16 27.44
CA PHE A 45 -11.07 -13.29 26.14
C PHE A 45 -10.18 -12.09 25.80
N LEU A 46 -10.65 -10.87 26.03
CA LEU A 46 -9.85 -9.67 25.78
C LEU A 46 -8.68 -9.54 26.76
N ASN A 47 -8.88 -9.71 28.08
CA ASN A 47 -7.78 -9.57 29.04
C ASN A 47 -6.71 -10.66 28.87
N GLU A 48 -7.11 -11.92 28.64
CA GLU A 48 -6.16 -13.02 28.58
C GLU A 48 -5.27 -12.95 27.33
N LYS A 49 -5.77 -12.34 26.26
CA LYS A 49 -5.08 -12.23 24.97
C LYS A 49 -4.68 -10.79 24.60
N GLU A 50 -4.89 -9.82 25.50
CA GLU A 50 -4.62 -8.39 25.26
C GLU A 50 -3.19 -8.15 24.76
N GLY A 51 -2.20 -8.75 25.44
CA GLY A 51 -0.79 -8.62 25.05
C GLY A 51 -0.48 -9.22 23.68
N ALA A 52 -1.13 -10.32 23.30
CA ALA A 52 -0.97 -10.91 21.98
C ALA A 52 -1.55 -10.00 20.89
N PHE A 53 -2.73 -9.43 21.12
CA PHE A 53 -3.35 -8.50 20.16
C PHE A 53 -2.57 -7.20 20.01
N LEU A 54 -2.02 -6.66 21.11
CA LEU A 54 -1.16 -5.48 21.08
C LEU A 54 0.12 -5.75 20.25
N THR A 55 0.69 -6.94 20.39
CA THR A 55 1.87 -7.38 19.63
C THR A 55 1.54 -7.49 18.12
N ILE A 56 0.41 -8.12 17.78
CA ILE A 56 -0.06 -8.24 16.39
C ILE A 56 -0.30 -6.86 15.78
N ALA A 57 -0.91 -5.94 16.53
CA ALA A 57 -1.12 -4.55 16.10
C ALA A 57 0.20 -3.84 15.79
N GLY A 58 1.22 -4.02 16.66
CA GLY A 58 2.57 -3.50 16.44
C GLY A 58 3.24 -4.07 15.18
N ILE A 59 3.12 -5.37 14.93
CA ILE A 59 3.64 -6.03 13.72
C ILE A 59 2.97 -5.44 12.47
N PHE A 60 1.65 -5.27 12.48
CA PHE A 60 0.93 -4.66 11.36
C PHE A 60 1.37 -3.24 11.08
N ILE A 61 1.58 -2.42 12.11
CA ILE A 61 2.14 -1.07 11.95
C ILE A 61 3.49 -1.12 11.24
N GLY A 62 4.38 -2.03 11.65
CA GLY A 62 5.69 -2.23 11.01
C GLY A 62 5.58 -2.63 9.54
N ILE A 63 4.70 -3.57 9.21
CA ILE A 63 4.42 -3.99 7.83
C ILE A 63 3.90 -2.81 7.00
N TYR A 64 2.97 -2.01 7.53
CA TYR A 64 2.45 -0.84 6.82
C TYR A 64 3.53 0.20 6.56
N PHE A 65 4.42 0.47 7.51
CA PHE A 65 5.56 1.35 7.30
C PHE A 65 6.52 0.83 6.22
N ALA A 66 6.77 -0.48 6.19
CA ALA A 66 7.60 -1.09 5.15
C ALA A 66 6.97 -0.94 3.77
N ILE A 67 5.66 -1.19 3.65
CA ILE A 67 4.92 -1.02 2.39
C ILE A 67 4.90 0.46 1.95
N PHE A 68 4.67 1.40 2.88
CA PHE A 68 4.76 2.84 2.56
C PHE A 68 6.15 3.24 2.07
N SER A 69 7.20 2.75 2.72
CA SER A 69 8.59 3.03 2.33
C SER A 69 8.91 2.45 0.96
N PHE A 70 8.37 1.26 0.64
CA PHE A 70 8.48 0.67 -0.68
C PHE A 70 7.83 1.57 -1.74
N PHE A 71 6.58 2.01 -1.54
CA PHE A 71 5.90 2.91 -2.48
C PHE A 71 6.60 4.27 -2.66
N ILE A 72 7.15 4.84 -1.58
CA ILE A 72 7.90 6.11 -1.64
C ILE A 72 9.26 5.93 -2.35
N GLY A 73 9.87 4.75 -2.24
CA GLY A 73 11.18 4.44 -2.83
C GLY A 73 11.16 4.15 -4.33
N ILE A 74 9.98 3.97 -4.94
CA ILE A 74 9.85 3.75 -6.38
C ILE A 74 10.10 5.06 -7.10
N LYS A 75 11.17 5.11 -7.92
CA LYS A 75 11.45 6.24 -8.80
C LYS A 75 10.36 6.37 -9.87
N PRO A 76 9.95 7.59 -10.26
CA PRO A 76 8.91 7.84 -11.25
C PRO A 76 9.21 7.27 -12.66
N ASP A 77 10.46 6.91 -12.96
CA ASP A 77 10.87 6.29 -14.24
C ASP A 77 10.95 4.75 -14.20
N SER A 78 10.47 4.13 -13.14
CA SER A 78 10.38 2.67 -13.04
C SER A 78 9.04 2.20 -13.57
N VAL A 79 9.04 1.11 -14.33
CA VAL A 79 7.94 0.28 -14.87
C VAL A 79 6.65 0.15 -14.02
N MET A 80 6.64 0.60 -12.76
CA MET A 80 5.44 0.86 -11.95
C MET A 80 4.63 2.11 -12.36
N ALA A 81 5.14 2.97 -13.25
CA ALA A 81 4.40 4.14 -13.78
C ALA A 81 3.19 3.77 -14.66
N ASP A 82 3.00 2.48 -14.94
CA ASP A 82 1.86 1.96 -15.72
C ASP A 82 0.74 1.36 -14.83
N LEU A 83 0.89 1.46 -13.51
CA LEU A 83 -0.23 1.30 -12.59
C LEU A 83 -1.07 2.57 -12.71
N ASP A 84 -2.32 2.40 -13.17
CA ASP A 84 -3.34 3.45 -13.15
C ASP A 84 -3.27 4.15 -11.78
N ASP A 85 -2.96 5.45 -11.77
CA ASP A 85 -2.70 6.23 -10.55
C ASP A 85 -3.80 6.03 -9.49
N GLU A 86 -5.02 5.70 -9.92
CA GLU A 86 -6.17 5.38 -9.08
C GLU A 86 -6.00 4.12 -8.21
N ASP A 87 -5.35 3.06 -8.70
CA ASP A 87 -5.18 1.79 -7.96
C ASP A 87 -4.13 1.94 -6.84
N ILE A 88 -3.00 2.61 -7.13
CA ILE A 88 -2.00 2.95 -6.11
C ILE A 88 -2.61 3.89 -5.06
N LEU A 89 -3.36 4.91 -5.48
CA LEU A 89 -3.96 5.87 -4.55
C LEU A 89 -5.03 5.18 -3.67
N THR A 90 -5.79 4.24 -4.24
CA THR A 90 -6.76 3.42 -3.51
C THR A 90 -6.09 2.50 -2.50
N LEU A 91 -4.97 1.86 -2.87
CA LEU A 91 -4.18 1.03 -1.97
C LEU A 91 -3.57 1.85 -0.82
N VAL A 92 -3.00 3.02 -1.12
CA VAL A 92 -2.49 3.97 -0.12
C VAL A 92 -3.60 4.39 0.85
N LYS A 93 -4.82 4.62 0.34
CA LYS A 93 -5.98 4.97 1.17
C LYS A 93 -6.38 3.83 2.11
N TYR A 94 -6.32 2.58 1.66
CA TYR A 94 -6.57 1.40 2.51
C TYR A 94 -5.47 1.18 3.53
N LEU A 95 -4.21 1.32 3.11
CA LEU A 95 -3.05 1.22 3.98
C LEU A 95 -3.12 2.27 5.11
N ARG A 96 -3.52 3.50 4.79
CA ARG A 96 -3.75 4.56 5.78
C ARG A 96 -4.87 4.23 6.76
N HIS A 97 -6.00 3.69 6.29
CA HIS A 97 -7.10 3.28 7.19
C HIS A 97 -6.69 2.14 8.12
N SER A 98 -5.97 1.14 7.60
CA SER A 98 -5.45 0.04 8.42
C SER A 98 -4.45 0.54 9.45
N PHE A 99 -3.57 1.46 9.06
CA PHE A 99 -2.60 2.08 9.96
C PHE A 99 -3.28 2.84 11.10
N VAL A 100 -4.25 3.70 10.78
CA VAL A 100 -5.03 4.43 11.78
C VAL A 100 -5.81 3.46 12.66
N GLY A 101 -6.38 2.38 12.11
CA GLY A 101 -7.08 1.35 12.86
C GLY A 101 -6.19 0.66 13.90
N SER A 102 -4.99 0.22 13.51
CA SER A 102 -4.01 -0.37 14.43
C SER A 102 -3.55 0.61 15.50
N PHE A 103 -3.32 1.86 15.11
CA PHE A 103 -2.88 2.91 16.03
C PHE A 103 -3.95 3.24 17.07
N VAL A 104 -5.19 3.44 16.63
CA VAL A 104 -6.35 3.68 17.49
C VAL A 104 -6.55 2.51 18.46
N TYR A 105 -6.42 1.26 18.01
CA TYR A 105 -6.54 0.09 18.88
C TYR A 105 -5.49 0.07 19.99
N ILE A 106 -4.22 0.30 19.66
CA ILE A 106 -3.14 0.36 20.66
C ILE A 106 -3.40 1.49 21.66
N PHE A 107 -3.77 2.68 21.18
CA PHE A 107 -4.07 3.81 22.05
C PHE A 107 -5.26 3.54 22.97
N LEU A 108 -6.35 2.95 22.47
CA LEU A 108 -7.49 2.58 23.31
C LEU A 108 -7.12 1.53 24.36
N THR A 109 -6.32 0.54 23.97
CA THR A 109 -5.83 -0.50 24.88
C THR A 109 -4.94 0.10 25.96
N LEU A 110 -4.07 1.06 25.62
CA LEU A 110 -3.22 1.74 26.58
C LEU A 110 -4.01 2.64 27.55
N LEU A 111 -5.06 3.30 27.07
CA LEU A 111 -5.88 4.22 27.85
C LEU A 111 -6.73 3.51 28.92
N ASN A 112 -6.85 2.18 28.85
CA ASN A 112 -7.69 1.29 29.69
C ASN A 112 -8.06 1.93 31.03
N PHE A 113 -9.23 2.57 31.10
CA PHE A 113 -9.63 3.35 32.26
C PHE A 113 -10.15 2.42 33.36
N PRO A 114 -9.39 2.20 34.45
CA PRO A 114 -9.79 1.25 35.48
C PRO A 114 -11.00 1.73 36.30
N PHE A 115 -11.30 3.03 36.26
CA PHE A 115 -12.38 3.67 37.01
C PHE A 115 -13.76 3.59 36.36
N LEU A 116 -13.87 3.10 35.11
CA LEU A 116 -15.17 2.90 34.47
C LEU A 116 -15.90 1.71 35.13
N THR A 117 -17.10 1.95 35.64
CA THR A 117 -17.95 0.93 36.29
C THR A 117 -19.31 0.81 35.62
N GLY A 118 -19.96 -0.35 35.79
CA GLY A 118 -21.28 -0.62 35.24
C GLY A 118 -21.32 -0.60 33.71
N VAL A 119 -22.34 0.06 33.14
CA VAL A 119 -22.63 0.09 31.69
C VAL A 119 -21.49 0.71 30.88
N PHE A 120 -20.80 1.72 31.42
CA PHE A 120 -19.71 2.38 30.70
C PHE A 120 -18.50 1.45 30.45
N LYS A 121 -18.25 0.52 31.37
CA LYS A 121 -17.18 -0.49 31.21
C LYS A 121 -17.52 -1.46 30.08
N ILE A 122 -18.79 -1.82 29.95
CA ILE A 122 -19.31 -2.68 28.87
C ILE A 122 -19.09 -2.01 27.51
N CYS A 123 -19.50 -0.73 27.42
CA CYS A 123 -19.32 0.05 26.20
C CYS A 123 -17.85 0.18 25.81
N PHE A 124 -16.95 0.37 26.78
CA PHE A 124 -15.51 0.45 26.53
C PHE A 124 -14.94 -0.85 25.96
N TYR A 125 -15.19 -2.00 26.59
CA TYR A 125 -14.72 -3.30 26.06
C TYR A 125 -15.32 -3.61 24.69
N PHE A 126 -16.56 -3.21 24.44
CA PHE A 126 -17.16 -3.37 23.12
C PHE A 126 -16.45 -2.53 22.06
N ILE A 127 -16.20 -1.25 22.34
CA ILE A 127 -15.43 -0.39 21.44
C ILE A 127 -14.05 -0.99 21.18
N LEU A 128 -13.41 -1.57 22.20
CA LEU A 128 -12.10 -2.21 22.08
C LEU A 128 -12.16 -3.45 21.18
N PHE A 129 -13.21 -4.27 21.31
CA PHE A 129 -13.44 -5.43 20.44
C PHE A 129 -13.75 -5.01 18.99
N VAL A 130 -14.60 -4.00 18.78
CA VAL A 130 -14.90 -3.46 17.45
C VAL A 130 -13.64 -2.88 16.81
N SER A 131 -12.81 -2.18 17.59
CA SER A 131 -11.54 -1.63 17.11
C SER A 131 -10.55 -2.73 16.73
N LEU A 132 -10.43 -3.79 17.52
CA LEU A 132 -9.61 -4.97 17.20
C LEU A 132 -10.06 -5.60 15.89
N LEU A 133 -11.36 -5.77 15.73
CA LEU A 133 -11.91 -6.43 14.58
C LEU A 133 -11.80 -5.56 13.32
N TYR A 134 -11.99 -4.25 13.47
CA TYR A 134 -11.73 -3.27 12.42
C TYR A 134 -10.28 -3.32 11.95
N MET A 135 -9.32 -3.38 12.88
CA MET A 135 -7.90 -3.52 12.56
C MET A 135 -7.64 -4.78 11.72
N LEU A 136 -8.15 -5.93 12.17
CA LEU A 136 -7.92 -7.22 11.51
C LEU A 136 -8.53 -7.26 10.10
N LEU A 137 -9.75 -6.76 9.93
CA LEU A 137 -10.42 -6.71 8.63
C LEU A 137 -9.74 -5.73 7.67
N SER A 138 -9.31 -4.57 8.17
CA SER A 138 -8.60 -3.59 7.36
C SER A 138 -7.24 -4.15 6.90
N ALA A 139 -6.53 -4.86 7.79
CA ALA A 139 -5.30 -5.58 7.45
C ALA A 139 -5.53 -6.64 6.36
N LEU A 140 -6.60 -7.43 6.50
CA LEU A 140 -6.97 -8.44 5.51
C LEU A 140 -7.28 -7.82 4.15
N LYS A 141 -7.99 -6.68 4.13
CA LYS A 141 -8.31 -5.95 2.89
C LYS A 141 -7.04 -5.50 2.17
N VAL A 142 -6.08 -4.93 2.90
CA VAL A 142 -4.77 -4.54 2.35
C VAL A 142 -4.05 -5.77 1.79
N GLY A 143 -4.01 -6.88 2.53
CA GLY A 143 -3.35 -8.11 2.08
C GLY A 143 -3.95 -8.69 0.81
N ILE A 144 -5.28 -8.72 0.69
CA ILE A 144 -5.97 -9.19 -0.51
C ILE A 144 -5.68 -8.28 -1.71
N TYR A 145 -5.76 -6.96 -1.52
CA TYR A 145 -5.52 -6.00 -2.60
C TYR A 145 -4.08 -6.10 -3.09
N MET A 146 -3.12 -6.09 -2.17
CA MET A 146 -1.69 -6.33 -2.50
C MET A 146 -1.50 -7.64 -3.26
N TYR A 147 -2.10 -8.75 -2.83
CA TYR A 147 -1.97 -10.03 -3.53
C TYR A 147 -2.48 -9.98 -4.98
N ILE A 148 -3.57 -9.27 -5.22
CA ILE A 148 -4.14 -9.11 -6.56
C ILE A 148 -3.26 -8.22 -7.43
N THR A 149 -2.86 -7.05 -6.91
CA THR A 149 -1.98 -6.11 -7.61
C THR A 149 -0.64 -6.76 -7.95
N PHE A 150 0.03 -7.37 -6.97
CA PHE A 150 1.31 -8.03 -7.21
C PHE A 150 1.22 -9.23 -8.16
N LYS A 151 0.11 -9.96 -8.19
CA LYS A 151 -0.07 -11.05 -9.15
C LYS A 151 -0.17 -10.54 -10.60
N ALA A 152 -0.82 -9.39 -10.79
CA ALA A 152 -0.87 -8.73 -12.10
C ALA A 152 0.50 -8.15 -12.48
N ASP A 153 1.16 -7.48 -11.53
CA ASP A 153 2.47 -6.86 -11.78
C ASP A 153 3.57 -7.89 -12.04
N VAL A 154 3.67 -8.97 -11.27
CA VAL A 154 4.71 -10.00 -11.47
C VAL A 154 4.61 -10.66 -12.84
N ALA A 155 3.39 -10.77 -13.40
CA ALA A 155 3.21 -11.29 -14.75
C ALA A 155 3.73 -10.32 -15.82
N ASN A 156 3.52 -9.01 -15.64
CA ASN A 156 3.93 -7.97 -16.59
C ASN A 156 5.39 -7.49 -16.38
N LEU A 157 5.94 -7.66 -15.17
CA LEU A 157 7.27 -7.17 -14.82
C LEU A 157 8.36 -7.84 -15.65
N LYS A 158 8.19 -9.11 -15.99
CA LYS A 158 9.17 -9.83 -16.80
C LYS A 158 9.25 -9.26 -18.22
N ASP A 159 8.10 -8.99 -18.83
CA ASP A 159 8.01 -8.49 -20.20
C ASP A 159 8.42 -7.01 -20.27
N ASN A 160 8.06 -6.20 -19.26
CA ASN A 160 8.40 -4.78 -19.20
C ASN A 160 9.88 -4.53 -18.85
N VAL A 161 10.53 -5.39 -18.07
CA VAL A 161 11.97 -5.27 -17.79
C VAL A 161 12.79 -5.62 -19.03
N GLU A 162 12.35 -6.61 -19.81
CA GLU A 162 13.00 -6.98 -21.08
C GLU A 162 12.85 -5.85 -22.12
N SER A 163 11.66 -5.27 -22.27
CA SER A 163 11.40 -4.17 -23.22
C SER A 163 12.10 -2.85 -22.83
N ALA A 164 12.10 -2.47 -21.55
CA ALA A 164 12.82 -1.29 -21.07
C ALA A 164 14.35 -1.44 -21.26
N ARG A 165 14.87 -2.66 -21.11
CA ARG A 165 16.28 -2.95 -21.40
C ARG A 165 16.58 -2.80 -22.89
N GLU A 166 15.71 -3.30 -23.77
CA GLU A 166 15.86 -3.12 -25.23
C GLU A 166 15.81 -1.66 -25.66
N GLU A 167 14.89 -0.85 -25.11
CA GLU A 167 14.82 0.58 -25.38
C GLU A 167 16.07 1.32 -24.91
N SER A 168 16.58 1.01 -23.72
CA SER A 168 17.82 1.62 -23.21
C SER A 168 19.01 1.33 -24.12
N ILE A 169 19.12 0.11 -24.65
CA ILE A 169 20.17 -0.29 -25.60
C ILE A 169 20.00 0.44 -26.94
N LYS A 170 18.76 0.60 -27.43
CA LYS A 170 18.46 1.34 -28.66
C LYS A 170 18.81 2.81 -28.55
N LEU A 171 18.44 3.43 -27.43
CA LEU A 171 18.71 4.84 -27.14
C LEU A 171 20.22 5.10 -27.06
N GLN A 172 20.94 4.22 -26.35
CA GLN A 172 22.40 4.31 -26.24
C GLN A 172 23.08 4.13 -27.60
N ARG A 173 22.55 3.26 -28.46
CA ARG A 173 23.03 3.10 -29.84
C ARG A 173 22.76 4.36 -30.68
N MET A 174 21.59 4.99 -30.55
CA MET A 174 21.31 6.26 -31.23
C MET A 174 22.21 7.39 -30.75
N LEU A 175 22.45 7.50 -29.45
CA LEU A 175 23.36 8.48 -28.86
C LEU A 175 24.79 8.34 -29.41
N ASN A 176 25.32 7.13 -29.44
CA ASN A 176 26.64 6.87 -30.02
C ASN A 176 26.69 7.25 -31.51
N LEU A 177 25.62 6.94 -32.27
CA LEU A 177 25.54 7.33 -33.68
C LEU A 177 25.51 8.86 -33.86
N PHE A 178 24.77 9.57 -32.99
CA PHE A 178 24.76 11.03 -33.00
C PHE A 178 26.12 11.63 -32.61
N GLU A 179 26.81 11.03 -31.66
CA GLU A 179 28.15 11.45 -31.24
C GLU A 179 29.15 11.29 -32.40
N ASP A 180 29.13 10.15 -33.08
CA ASP A 180 29.95 9.90 -34.28
C ASP A 180 29.65 10.90 -35.40
N PHE A 181 28.37 11.20 -35.67
CA PHE A 181 27.98 12.20 -36.67
C PHE A 181 28.49 13.60 -36.34
N LEU A 182 28.35 14.03 -35.08
CA LEU A 182 28.82 15.34 -34.62
C LEU A 182 30.35 15.44 -34.69
N GLU A 183 31.05 14.35 -34.41
CA GLU A 183 32.51 14.32 -34.52
C GLU A 183 32.98 14.40 -35.98
N GLU A 184 32.29 13.70 -36.89
CA GLU A 184 32.57 13.76 -38.32
C GLU A 184 32.30 15.15 -38.92
N GLU A 185 31.22 15.82 -38.51
CA GLU A 185 30.89 17.18 -38.92
C GLU A 185 31.95 18.19 -38.44
N LYS A 186 32.34 18.10 -37.16
CA LYS A 186 33.44 18.92 -36.61
C LYS A 186 34.76 18.67 -37.34
N ARG A 187 35.02 17.45 -37.80
CA ARG A 187 36.23 17.14 -38.56
C ARG A 187 36.22 17.82 -39.92
N LYS A 188 35.10 17.75 -40.65
CA LYS A 188 34.90 18.45 -41.94
C LYS A 188 35.02 19.98 -41.79
N GLU A 189 34.52 20.52 -40.69
CA GLU A 189 34.62 21.95 -40.39
C GLU A 189 36.07 22.39 -40.09
N ARG A 190 36.85 21.55 -39.38
CA ARG A 190 38.29 21.78 -39.15
C ARG A 190 39.11 21.68 -40.43
N GLU A 191 38.82 20.69 -41.28
CA GLU A 191 39.49 20.50 -42.57
C GLU A 191 39.23 21.70 -43.50
N SER A 192 37.98 22.12 -43.65
CA SER A 192 37.62 23.29 -44.47
C SER A 192 38.17 24.61 -43.92
N ARG A 193 38.26 24.77 -42.59
CA ARG A 193 38.92 25.93 -41.98
C ARG A 193 40.43 25.93 -42.25
N ASN A 194 41.09 24.78 -42.16
CA ASN A 194 42.52 24.67 -42.43
C ASN A 194 42.84 24.92 -43.92
N GLU A 195 41.97 24.49 -44.83
CA GLU A 195 42.09 24.80 -46.26
C GLU A 195 41.96 26.30 -46.54
N ARG A 196 41.02 27.00 -45.88
CA ARG A 196 40.88 28.46 -46.00
C ARG A 196 42.11 29.21 -45.50
N ILE A 197 42.69 28.78 -44.38
CA ILE A 197 43.92 29.39 -43.83
C ILE A 197 45.09 29.16 -44.79
N ARG A 198 45.25 27.94 -45.31
CA ARG A 198 46.35 27.60 -46.23
C ARG A 198 46.27 28.38 -47.55
N ASN A 199 45.07 28.63 -48.07
CA ASN A 199 44.90 29.45 -49.28
C ASN A 199 45.13 30.95 -49.03
N ASN A 200 44.85 31.46 -47.83
CA ASN A 200 45.13 32.87 -47.48
C ASN A 200 46.62 33.16 -47.24
N ASP A 201 47.41 32.17 -46.83
CA ASP A 201 48.86 32.32 -46.65
C ASP A 201 49.66 32.17 -47.98
N SER A 202 48.97 31.93 -49.10
CA SER A 202 49.56 31.70 -50.42
C SER A 202 49.51 32.91 -51.38
N ASP A 203 48.85 34.00 -50.97
CA ASP A 203 48.76 35.30 -51.67
C ASP A 203 49.65 36.35 -51.00
#